data_AF-A0AAW1TSB7-F1
#
_entry.id   AF-A0AAW1TSB7-F1
#
_cell.length_a   1.000
_cell.length_b   1.000
_cell.length_c   1.000
_cell.angle_alpha   90.00
_cell.angle_beta   90.00
_cell.angle_gamma   90.00
#
_symmetry.space_group_name_H-M   'P 1'
#
loop_
_entity.id
_entity.type
_entity.pdbx_description
1 polymer ?
#
loop_
_entity_poly.entity_id
_entity_poly.type
_entity_poly.pdbx_seq_one_letter_code
_entity_poly.pdbx_strand_id
1 'polypeptide(L)'
;MNDDEYDENDSNSKYSHEQKIVAAVWVHEKEYNNQTWKDIHKNFMIRFNTKPPNRSTLLNWEKKLFQLGNVDDKEKSGRPLSRLMHVPYVKASLEESPRLSLRERSKILGLPRTTLLKIIREDLKMEFEPEQDEDEQPSFNKKHAPYTAGQWKKREETVVKEDEEGPNDIMRTLEHNHGYIPIVETFSS
;
A
#
# COMPACT_ATOMS: atom_id res chain seq x y z
N MET A 1 20.73 9.58 -11.23
CA MET A 1 19.55 9.70 -12.12
C MET A 1 18.71 8.50 -11.78
N ASN A 2 17.60 8.72 -11.10
CA ASN A 2 16.75 7.63 -10.63
C ASN A 2 15.99 7.08 -11.83
N ASP A 3 16.18 5.79 -12.09
CA ASP A 3 15.31 5.01 -12.95
C ASP A 3 13.99 4.83 -12.19
N ASP A 4 13.02 5.69 -12.50
CA ASP A 4 11.64 5.52 -12.05
C ASP A 4 11.10 4.22 -12.66
N GLU A 5 11.16 3.16 -11.85
CA GLU A 5 10.53 1.87 -12.06
C GLU A 5 9.02 2.07 -12.18
N TYR A 6 8.53 2.27 -13.40
CA TYR A 6 7.11 2.22 -13.71
C TYR A 6 6.62 0.79 -13.52
N ASP A 7 5.89 0.56 -12.42
CA ASP A 7 5.19 -0.68 -12.12
C ASP A 7 4.10 -0.93 -13.18
N GLU A 8 4.46 -1.68 -14.22
CA GLU A 8 3.66 -1.89 -15.44
C GLU A 8 2.61 -3.01 -15.29
N ASN A 9 2.11 -3.28 -14.08
CA ASN A 9 1.21 -4.42 -13.85
C ASN A 9 -0.01 -4.13 -12.95
N ASP A 10 -0.93 -3.28 -13.42
CA ASP A 10 -2.35 -3.42 -13.06
C ASP A 10 -3.11 -4.21 -14.15
N SER A 11 -2.69 -5.47 -14.27
CA SER A 11 -3.14 -6.44 -15.28
C SER A 11 -4.48 -7.10 -14.89
N ASN A 12 -5.57 -6.32 -14.83
CA ASN A 12 -6.94 -6.87 -14.77
C ASN A 12 -7.86 -6.37 -15.92
N SER A 13 -7.32 -5.55 -16.81
CA SER A 13 -8.02 -5.11 -18.01
C SER A 13 -7.61 -5.97 -19.20
N LYS A 14 -8.59 -6.43 -20.01
CA LYS A 14 -8.38 -7.18 -21.26
C LYS A 14 -7.43 -6.46 -22.24
N TYR A 15 -7.36 -5.14 -22.15
CA TYR A 15 -6.52 -4.28 -22.98
C TYR A 15 -5.52 -3.53 -22.10
N SER A 16 -4.28 -3.40 -22.57
CA SER A 16 -3.22 -2.66 -21.88
C SER A 16 -3.51 -1.16 -21.83
N HIS A 17 -2.85 -0.45 -20.92
CA HIS A 17 -3.00 1.00 -20.79
C HIS A 17 -2.65 1.72 -22.12
N GLU A 18 -1.54 1.34 -22.77
CA GLU A 18 -1.13 1.87 -24.08
C GLU A 18 -2.23 1.66 -25.14
N GLN A 19 -2.78 0.44 -25.23
CA GLN A 19 -3.84 0.11 -26.18
C GLN A 19 -5.06 1.02 -26.01
N LYS A 20 -5.44 1.31 -24.76
CA LYS A 20 -6.56 2.20 -24.44
C LYS A 20 -6.27 3.63 -24.88
N ILE A 21 -5.09 4.17 -24.55
CA ILE A 21 -4.69 5.54 -24.89
C ILE A 21 -4.66 5.73 -26.41
N VAL A 22 -3.93 4.87 -27.13
CA VAL A 22 -3.77 4.98 -28.58
C VAL A 22 -5.12 4.92 -29.28
N ALA A 23 -5.97 3.99 -28.87
CA ALA A 23 -7.30 3.85 -29.45
C ALA A 23 -8.21 5.04 -29.12
N ALA A 24 -8.12 5.61 -27.91
CA ALA A 24 -8.84 6.81 -27.52
C ALA A 24 -8.43 8.02 -28.39
N VAL A 25 -7.13 8.21 -28.65
CA VAL A 25 -6.63 9.28 -29.54
C VAL A 25 -7.17 9.13 -30.95
N TRP A 26 -7.11 7.92 -31.54
CA TRP A 26 -7.67 7.70 -32.88
C TRP A 26 -9.18 7.99 -32.95
N VAL A 27 -9.93 7.67 -31.90
CA VAL A 27 -11.38 7.95 -31.84
C VAL A 27 -11.64 9.45 -31.74
N HIS A 28 -10.83 10.19 -31.00
CA HIS A 28 -10.93 11.65 -30.87
C HIS A 28 -10.59 12.33 -32.20
N GLU A 29 -9.54 11.86 -32.88
CA GLU A 29 -9.05 12.46 -34.11
C GLU A 29 -9.89 12.12 -35.35
N LYS A 30 -10.74 11.08 -35.28
CA LYS A 30 -11.47 10.55 -36.45
C LYS A 30 -12.31 11.60 -37.18
N GLU A 31 -12.77 12.62 -36.46
CA GLU A 31 -13.60 13.70 -36.98
C GLU A 31 -12.81 14.72 -37.80
N TYR A 32 -11.49 14.77 -37.60
CA TYR A 32 -10.57 15.66 -38.30
C TYR A 32 -9.84 14.98 -39.46
N ASN A 33 -9.71 13.65 -39.43
CA ASN A 33 -8.95 12.87 -40.42
C ASN A 33 -9.82 11.98 -41.33
N ASN A 34 -11.16 12.11 -41.24
CA ASN A 34 -12.15 11.33 -42.00
C ASN A 34 -12.03 9.79 -41.86
N GLN A 35 -11.44 9.28 -40.77
CA GLN A 35 -11.37 7.85 -40.52
C GLN A 35 -12.73 7.29 -40.12
N THR A 36 -13.06 6.12 -40.67
CA THR A 36 -14.25 5.38 -40.26
C THR A 36 -13.95 4.47 -39.06
N TRP A 37 -14.98 3.99 -38.38
CA TRP A 37 -14.84 2.97 -37.34
C TRP A 37 -14.17 1.69 -37.84
N LYS A 38 -14.34 1.34 -39.12
CA LYS A 38 -13.68 0.19 -39.73
C LYS A 38 -12.17 0.40 -39.81
N ASP A 39 -11.74 1.62 -40.14
CA ASP A 39 -10.33 1.98 -40.22
C ASP A 39 -9.68 1.93 -38.84
N ILE A 40 -10.35 2.48 -37.82
CA ILE A 40 -9.89 2.42 -36.42
C ILE A 40 -9.73 0.96 -35.95
N HIS A 41 -10.72 0.11 -36.20
CA HIS A 41 -10.65 -1.32 -35.85
C HIS A 41 -9.52 -2.05 -36.59
N LYS A 42 -9.33 -1.74 -37.88
CA LYS A 42 -8.25 -2.31 -38.70
C LYS A 42 -6.88 -1.87 -38.17
N ASN A 43 -6.71 -0.59 -37.89
CA ASN A 43 -5.47 -0.04 -37.35
C ASN A 43 -5.14 -0.65 -35.98
N PHE A 44 -6.16 -0.85 -35.14
CA PHE A 44 -5.99 -1.53 -33.86
C PHE A 44 -5.49 -2.97 -34.02
N MET A 45 -6.09 -3.74 -34.93
CA MET A 45 -5.63 -5.10 -35.23
C MET A 45 -4.20 -5.11 -35.79
N ILE A 46 -3.87 -4.21 -36.71
CA ILE A 46 -2.54 -4.15 -37.33
C ILE A 46 -1.47 -3.81 -36.29
N ARG A 47 -1.73 -2.83 -35.42
CA ARG A 47 -0.74 -2.36 -34.44
C ARG A 47 -0.56 -3.34 -33.28
N PHE A 48 -1.65 -3.88 -32.74
CA PHE A 48 -1.61 -4.64 -31.49
C PHE A 48 -1.83 -6.14 -31.66
N ASN A 49 -2.10 -6.62 -32.88
CA ASN A 49 -2.40 -8.03 -33.18
C ASN A 49 -3.48 -8.64 -32.25
N THR A 50 -4.44 -7.83 -31.82
CA THR A 50 -5.51 -8.22 -30.89
C THR A 50 -6.87 -7.81 -31.44
N LYS A 51 -7.92 -8.53 -31.00
CA LYS A 51 -9.30 -8.22 -31.41
C LYS A 51 -9.68 -6.81 -30.91
N PRO A 52 -10.16 -5.92 -31.79
CA PRO A 52 -10.48 -4.56 -31.42
C PRO A 52 -11.64 -4.53 -30.41
N PRO A 53 -11.66 -3.53 -29.52
CA PRO A 53 -12.77 -3.32 -28.59
C PRO A 53 -14.04 -2.91 -29.32
N ASN A 54 -15.15 -2.93 -28.60
CA ASN A 54 -16.44 -2.51 -29.11
C ASN A 54 -16.46 -0.98 -29.26
N ARG A 55 -17.27 -0.44 -30.18
CA ARG A 55 -17.43 1.01 -30.36
C ARG A 55 -17.76 1.76 -29.07
N SER A 56 -18.61 1.19 -28.22
CA SER A 56 -18.97 1.78 -26.92
C SER A 56 -17.77 1.86 -25.97
N THR A 57 -16.92 0.83 -25.96
CA THR A 57 -15.70 0.79 -25.16
C THR A 57 -14.70 1.84 -25.63
N LEU A 58 -14.51 1.96 -26.94
CA LEU A 58 -13.66 2.96 -27.56
C LEU A 58 -14.11 4.40 -27.24
N LEU A 59 -15.42 4.68 -27.33
CA LEU A 59 -15.98 5.98 -26.93
C LEU A 59 -15.80 6.26 -25.43
N ASN A 60 -15.92 5.24 -24.59
CA ASN A 60 -15.69 5.41 -23.16
C ASN A 60 -14.23 5.75 -22.86
N TRP A 61 -13.27 5.11 -23.54
CA TRP A 61 -11.86 5.44 -23.38
C TRP A 61 -11.51 6.84 -23.87
N GLU A 62 -12.04 7.26 -25.02
CA GLU A 62 -11.90 8.63 -25.51
C GLU A 62 -12.42 9.63 -24.48
N LYS A 63 -13.66 9.44 -24.02
CA LYS A 63 -14.26 10.30 -23.00
C LYS A 63 -13.41 10.36 -21.73
N LYS A 64 -12.97 9.21 -21.22
CA LYS A 64 -12.17 9.14 -19.99
C LYS A 64 -10.82 9.83 -20.17
N LEU A 65 -10.13 9.60 -21.29
CA LEU A 65 -8.83 10.21 -21.57
C LEU A 65 -8.95 11.73 -21.67
N PHE A 66 -9.85 12.24 -22.51
CA PHE A 66 -9.92 13.68 -22.81
C PHE A 66 -10.68 14.50 -21.76
N GLN A 67 -11.55 13.88 -20.95
CA GLN A 67 -12.25 14.59 -19.87
C GLN A 67 -11.59 14.42 -18.50
N LEU A 68 -11.04 13.24 -18.20
CA LEU A 68 -10.50 12.92 -16.88
C LEU A 68 -8.96 12.81 -16.87
N GLY A 69 -8.30 12.78 -18.03
CA GLY A 69 -6.85 12.61 -18.13
C GLY A 69 -6.37 11.20 -17.84
N ASN A 70 -7.27 10.22 -17.68
CA ASN A 70 -6.92 8.83 -17.39
C ASN A 70 -7.90 7.86 -18.07
N VAL A 71 -7.40 6.76 -18.63
CA VAL A 71 -8.20 5.68 -19.25
C VAL A 71 -8.50 4.51 -18.32
N ASP A 72 -7.83 4.42 -17.17
CA ASP A 72 -7.95 3.28 -16.27
C ASP A 72 -9.27 3.23 -15.54
N ASP A 73 -9.71 2.01 -15.28
CA ASP A 73 -10.93 1.79 -14.54
C ASP A 73 -10.71 2.20 -13.10
N LYS A 74 -11.70 2.91 -12.55
CA LYS A 74 -11.65 3.26 -11.14
C LYS A 74 -11.65 1.97 -10.34
N GLU A 75 -10.90 1.96 -9.26
CA GLU A 75 -11.01 0.91 -8.26
C GLU A 75 -12.49 0.69 -7.95
N LYS A 76 -12.91 -0.57 -8.03
CA LYS A 76 -14.29 -0.92 -7.74
C LYS A 76 -14.51 -0.62 -6.27
N SER A 77 -15.31 0.39 -5.96
CA SER A 77 -15.79 0.59 -4.60
C SER A 77 -16.53 -0.68 -4.19
N GLY A 78 -15.93 -1.47 -3.30
CA GLY A 78 -16.56 -2.67 -2.77
C GLY A 78 -17.86 -2.34 -2.05
N ARG A 79 -18.55 -3.37 -1.54
CA ARG A 79 -19.72 -3.16 -0.68
C ARG A 79 -19.30 -2.28 0.49
N PRO A 80 -20.05 -1.20 0.82
CA PRO A 80 -19.72 -0.37 1.97
C PRO A 80 -19.73 -1.23 3.24
N LEU A 81 -18.65 -1.15 4.01
CA LEU A 81 -18.51 -1.89 5.26
C LEU A 81 -19.39 -1.23 6.33
N SER A 82 -20.56 -1.80 6.61
CA SER A 82 -21.48 -1.31 7.66
C SER A 82 -20.81 -1.20 9.03
N ARG A 83 -19.81 -2.04 9.31
CA ARG A 83 -19.03 -2.01 10.56
C ARG A 83 -18.26 -0.72 10.79
N LEU A 84 -17.91 0.03 9.73
CA LEU A 84 -17.19 1.30 9.86
C LEU A 84 -17.99 2.35 10.63
N MET A 85 -19.32 2.28 10.58
CA MET A 85 -20.21 3.14 11.39
C MET A 85 -20.00 2.96 12.89
N HIS A 86 -19.48 1.79 13.33
CA HIS A 86 -19.29 1.47 14.74
C HIS A 86 -17.89 1.80 15.26
N VAL A 87 -16.93 2.11 14.39
CA VAL A 87 -15.55 2.45 14.74
C VAL A 87 -15.45 3.54 15.83
N PRO A 88 -16.14 4.70 15.74
CA PRO A 88 -16.02 5.73 16.76
C PRO A 88 -16.52 5.27 18.15
N TYR A 89 -17.60 4.49 18.21
CA TYR A 89 -18.15 3.98 19.46
C TYR A 89 -17.23 2.94 20.11
N VAL A 90 -16.63 2.06 19.29
CA VAL A 90 -15.66 1.07 19.77
C VAL A 90 -14.42 1.76 20.32
N LYS A 91 -13.92 2.78 19.61
CA LYS A 91 -12.77 3.58 20.05
C LYS A 91 -13.05 4.27 21.40
N ALA A 92 -14.17 4.99 21.51
CA ALA A 92 -14.56 5.65 22.75
C ALA A 92 -14.68 4.67 23.92
N SER A 93 -15.30 3.50 23.68
CA SER A 93 -15.43 2.46 24.70
C SER A 93 -14.08 1.94 25.21
N LEU A 94 -13.09 1.82 24.32
CA LEU A 94 -11.74 1.38 24.70
C LEU A 94 -10.97 2.42 25.49
N GLU A 95 -11.15 3.70 25.17
CA GLU A 95 -10.57 4.82 25.91
C GLU A 95 -11.20 4.97 27.30
N GLU A 96 -12.53 4.86 27.40
CA GLU A 96 -13.27 4.98 28.67
C GLU A 96 -13.02 3.80 29.60
N SER A 97 -12.92 2.58 29.05
CA SER A 97 -12.85 1.35 29.84
C SER A 97 -11.92 0.32 29.18
N PRO A 98 -10.59 0.49 29.30
CA PRO A 98 -9.61 -0.33 28.59
C PRO A 98 -9.58 -1.80 29.03
N ARG A 99 -9.93 -2.07 30.30
CA ARG A 99 -9.91 -3.41 30.90
C ARG A 99 -11.13 -4.28 30.60
N LEU A 100 -12.16 -3.75 29.96
CA LEU A 100 -13.34 -4.55 29.62
C LEU A 100 -12.99 -5.65 28.63
N SER A 101 -13.42 -6.87 28.94
CA SER A 101 -13.24 -8.00 28.04
C SER A 101 -13.98 -7.79 26.74
N LEU A 102 -13.50 -8.43 25.66
CA LEU A 102 -14.16 -8.38 24.36
C LEU A 102 -15.63 -8.83 24.42
N ARG A 103 -15.95 -9.79 25.33
CA ARG A 103 -17.29 -10.31 25.51
C ARG A 103 -18.22 -9.28 26.16
N GLU A 104 -17.76 -8.59 27.19
CA GLU A 104 -18.55 -7.57 27.88
C GLU A 104 -18.79 -6.37 26.99
N ARG A 105 -17.72 -5.89 26.32
CA ARG A 105 -17.81 -4.79 25.35
C ARG A 105 -18.78 -5.10 24.22
N SER A 106 -18.78 -6.34 23.71
CA SER A 106 -19.75 -6.80 22.71
C SER A 106 -21.20 -6.69 23.19
N LYS A 107 -21.48 -7.02 24.46
CA LYS A 107 -22.82 -6.88 25.03
C LYS A 107 -23.22 -5.41 25.19
N ILE A 108 -22.32 -4.58 25.71
CA ILE A 108 -22.57 -3.15 25.95
C ILE A 108 -22.86 -2.42 24.63
N LEU A 109 -22.06 -2.70 23.59
CA LEU A 109 -22.20 -2.05 22.29
C LEU A 109 -23.28 -2.70 21.39
N GLY A 110 -23.86 -3.84 21.79
CA GLY A 110 -24.80 -4.59 20.96
C GLY A 110 -24.19 -5.15 19.67
N LEU A 111 -22.87 -5.32 19.62
CA LEU A 111 -22.14 -5.75 18.41
C LEU A 111 -21.74 -7.22 18.51
N PRO A 112 -21.84 -8.01 17.43
CA PRO A 112 -21.24 -9.34 17.40
C PRO A 112 -19.74 -9.29 17.70
N ARG A 113 -19.24 -10.22 18.52
CA ARG A 113 -17.81 -10.30 18.91
C ARG A 113 -16.88 -10.34 17.71
N THR A 114 -17.30 -10.99 16.62
CA THR A 114 -16.54 -11.08 15.37
C THR A 114 -16.39 -9.72 14.70
N THR A 115 -17.48 -8.96 14.58
CA THR A 115 -17.47 -7.59 14.05
C THR A 115 -16.64 -6.66 14.92
N LEU A 116 -16.81 -6.74 16.25
CA LEU A 116 -16.04 -5.97 17.21
C LEU A 116 -14.52 -6.27 17.08
N LEU A 117 -14.16 -7.54 16.95
CA LEU A 117 -12.76 -7.95 16.79
C LEU A 117 -12.15 -7.44 15.47
N LYS A 118 -12.91 -7.49 14.37
CA LYS A 118 -12.48 -6.92 13.08
C LYS A 118 -12.27 -5.41 13.19
N ILE A 119 -13.18 -4.69 13.84
CA ILE A 119 -13.02 -3.24 14.06
C ILE A 119 -11.74 -2.96 14.84
N ILE A 120 -11.51 -3.67 15.94
CA ILE A 120 -10.35 -3.47 16.81
C ILE A 120 -9.02 -3.77 16.08
N ARG A 121 -8.94 -4.88 15.36
CA ARG A 121 -7.70 -5.33 14.71
C ARG A 121 -7.42 -4.67 13.37
N GLU A 122 -8.44 -4.54 12.53
CA GLU A 122 -8.28 -4.08 11.15
C GLU A 122 -8.45 -2.57 11.04
N ASP A 123 -9.49 -2.00 11.67
CA ASP A 123 -9.81 -0.58 11.48
C ASP A 123 -9.09 0.32 12.50
N LEU A 124 -8.92 -0.16 13.74
CA LEU A 124 -8.22 0.56 14.81
C LEU A 124 -6.76 0.11 15.00
N LYS A 125 -6.34 -0.97 14.33
CA LYS A 125 -4.97 -1.52 14.37
C LYS A 125 -4.43 -1.70 15.80
N MET A 126 -5.24 -2.28 16.69
CA MET A 126 -4.86 -2.56 18.07
C MET A 126 -4.57 -4.04 18.30
N GLU A 127 -3.70 -4.29 19.27
CA GLU A 127 -3.30 -5.62 19.72
C GLU A 127 -3.67 -5.81 21.18
N PHE A 128 -3.99 -7.06 21.53
CA PHE A 128 -4.35 -7.42 22.89
C PHE A 128 -3.09 -7.82 23.63
N GLU A 129 -2.76 -7.06 24.67
CA GLU A 129 -1.66 -7.36 25.57
C GLU A 129 -2.24 -8.04 26.82
N PRO A 130 -1.96 -9.34 27.04
CA PRO A 130 -2.39 -10.01 28.26
C PRO A 130 -1.64 -9.46 29.46
N GLU A 131 -2.32 -9.34 30.60
CA GLU A 131 -1.65 -9.08 31.89
C GLU A 131 -0.71 -10.26 32.19
N GLN A 132 0.57 -9.96 32.45
CA GLN A 132 1.56 -10.93 32.89
C GLN A 132 1.57 -10.95 34.41
N ASP A 133 0.97 -11.97 35.01
CA ASP A 133 1.17 -12.26 36.43
C ASP A 133 2.53 -12.95 36.58
N GLU A 134 3.44 -12.37 37.37
CA GLU A 134 4.82 -12.87 37.55
C GLU A 134 4.89 -14.27 38.21
N ASP A 135 3.77 -14.78 38.75
CA ASP A 135 3.73 -15.99 39.57
C ASP A 135 3.03 -17.23 38.93
N GLU A 136 2.52 -17.16 37.70
CA GLU A 136 1.85 -18.31 37.05
C GLU A 136 2.69 -18.93 35.90
N GLN A 137 3.16 -20.16 36.12
CA GLN A 137 3.81 -20.98 35.10
C GLN A 137 2.90 -21.17 33.87
N PRO A 138 3.45 -21.13 32.64
CA PRO A 138 2.65 -21.11 31.42
C PRO A 138 1.96 -22.46 31.18
N SER A 139 0.64 -22.50 31.36
CA SER A 139 -0.16 -23.62 30.86
C SER A 139 -0.27 -23.53 29.33
N PHE A 140 0.41 -24.44 28.64
CA PHE A 140 0.52 -24.50 27.17
C PHE A 140 -0.78 -24.85 26.41
N ASN A 141 -1.95 -24.79 27.03
CA ASN A 141 -3.23 -25.23 26.43
C ASN A 141 -4.23 -24.09 26.18
N LYS A 142 -3.77 -22.91 25.75
CA LYS A 142 -4.69 -21.86 25.27
C LYS A 142 -4.98 -22.02 23.78
N LYS A 143 -5.81 -23.01 23.41
CA LYS A 143 -6.38 -23.14 22.04
C LYS A 143 -7.32 -21.96 21.67
N HIS A 144 -7.65 -21.09 22.61
CA HIS A 144 -8.54 -19.94 22.43
C HIS A 144 -7.85 -18.63 22.84
N ALA A 145 -8.04 -17.57 22.04
CA ALA A 145 -7.39 -16.28 22.21
C ALA A 145 -7.67 -15.65 23.59
N PRO A 146 -6.65 -15.07 24.26
CA PRO A 146 -6.65 -14.78 25.70
C PRO A 146 -7.31 -13.44 26.06
N TYR A 147 -8.48 -13.08 25.53
CA TYR A 147 -9.11 -11.75 25.79
C TYR A 147 -9.75 -11.60 27.18
N THR A 148 -9.27 -12.33 28.17
CA THR A 148 -9.89 -12.46 29.49
C THR A 148 -9.27 -11.53 30.53
N ALA A 149 -7.96 -11.30 30.45
CA ALA A 149 -7.22 -10.40 31.35
C ALA A 149 -6.13 -9.71 30.55
N GLY A 150 -6.15 -8.37 30.52
CA GLY A 150 -5.30 -7.57 29.62
C GLY A 150 -6.00 -6.34 29.06
N GLN A 151 -5.25 -5.58 28.26
CA GLN A 151 -5.71 -4.33 27.66
C GLN A 151 -5.40 -4.29 26.16
N TRP A 152 -6.17 -3.49 25.43
CA TRP A 152 -5.92 -3.24 24.02
C TRP A 152 -4.99 -2.05 23.87
N LYS A 153 -3.84 -2.26 23.23
CA LYS A 153 -2.88 -1.21 22.91
C LYS A 153 -2.84 -0.98 21.41
N LYS A 154 -2.53 0.26 21.00
CA LYS A 154 -2.22 0.56 19.60
C LYS A 154 -1.00 -0.27 19.21
N ARG A 155 -1.06 -0.92 18.04
CA ARG A 155 0.12 -1.58 17.47
C ARG A 155 1.21 -0.52 17.36
N GLU A 156 2.36 -0.77 18.00
CA GLU A 156 3.56 -0.01 17.71
C GLU A 156 3.88 -0.28 16.24
N GLU A 157 3.69 0.72 15.38
CA GLU A 157 4.30 0.69 14.07
C GLU A 157 5.79 0.66 14.35
N THR A 158 6.45 -0.46 14.07
CA THR A 158 7.90 -0.54 14.04
C THR A 158 8.35 0.52 13.07
N VAL A 159 8.70 1.70 13.59
CA VAL A 159 9.58 2.62 12.91
C VAL A 159 10.85 1.80 12.74
N VAL A 160 11.04 1.27 11.54
CA VAL A 160 12.36 0.83 11.10
C VAL A 160 13.19 2.11 11.22
N LYS A 161 13.90 2.22 12.33
CA LYS A 161 15.04 3.12 12.40
C LYS A 161 15.98 2.53 11.37
N GLU A 162 16.01 3.15 10.20
CA GLU A 162 17.16 3.06 9.32
C GLU A 162 18.32 3.53 10.18
N ASP A 163 19.06 2.57 10.74
CA ASP A 163 20.30 2.86 11.42
C ASP A 163 21.19 3.53 10.36
N GLU A 164 21.45 4.82 10.56
CA GLU A 164 22.46 5.55 9.82
C GLU A 164 23.82 4.90 10.10
N GLU A 165 24.21 3.89 9.33
CA GLU A 165 25.62 3.51 9.18
C GLU A 165 26.32 4.58 8.34
N GLY A 166 26.57 5.72 8.98
CA GLY A 166 27.59 6.67 8.57
C GLY A 166 28.98 6.12 8.93
N PRO A 167 29.96 6.23 8.02
CA PRO A 167 31.23 5.53 8.13
C PRO A 167 32.11 6.23 9.17
N ASN A 168 32.80 5.47 10.03
CA ASN A 168 34.16 5.76 10.53
C ASN A 168 34.45 4.91 11.78
N ASP A 169 35.10 3.77 11.59
CA ASP A 169 35.98 3.21 12.63
C ASP A 169 37.05 2.33 11.99
N ILE A 170 37.95 2.97 11.22
CA ILE A 170 39.25 2.39 10.86
C ILE A 170 40.32 3.40 11.23
N MET A 171 40.57 3.60 12.52
CA MET A 171 41.82 4.18 13.02
C MET A 171 42.07 3.79 14.48
N ARG A 172 42.61 2.58 14.73
CA ARG A 172 43.66 2.37 15.75
C ARG A 172 44.24 0.96 15.76
N THR A 173 45.22 0.73 14.88
CA THR A 173 46.41 -0.05 15.28
C THR A 173 47.61 0.65 14.67
N LEU A 174 48.23 1.51 15.50
CA LEU A 174 49.64 1.82 15.38
C LEU A 174 50.40 0.49 15.43
N GLU A 175 51.34 0.27 14.52
CA GLU A 175 52.73 -0.07 14.87
C GLU A 175 53.61 -0.15 13.60
N HIS A 176 54.68 0.64 13.65
CA HIS A 176 55.99 0.41 13.03
C HIS A 176 56.07 0.18 11.51
N ASN A 177 56.47 1.23 10.78
CA ASN A 177 57.76 1.16 10.10
C ASN A 177 58.28 2.56 9.71
N HIS A 178 59.47 2.87 10.25
CA HIS A 178 60.32 3.96 9.85
C HIS A 178 60.69 3.84 8.36
N GLY A 179 60.51 4.92 7.61
CA GLY A 179 60.94 5.04 6.23
C GLY A 179 61.08 6.52 5.83
N TYR A 180 62.08 7.17 6.42
CA TYR A 180 62.60 8.47 6.01
C TYR A 180 62.98 8.45 4.52
N ILE A 181 62.67 9.52 3.76
CA ILE A 181 63.53 10.17 2.73
C ILE A 181 62.73 11.37 2.12
N PRO A 182 63.41 12.46 1.72
CA PRO A 182 62.99 13.82 2.02
C PRO A 182 62.42 14.64 0.85
N ILE A 183 61.89 15.79 1.25
CA ILE A 183 61.37 16.94 0.50
C ILE A 183 62.42 17.52 -0.47
N VAL A 184 61.98 17.86 -1.69
CA VAL A 184 62.53 19.00 -2.44
C VAL A 184 61.39 19.90 -2.89
N GLU A 185 61.37 21.11 -2.34
CA GLU A 185 60.64 22.27 -2.87
C GLU A 185 61.27 22.71 -4.20
N THR A 186 60.46 23.12 -5.18
CA THR A 186 60.79 24.30 -6.00
C THR A 186 59.51 24.95 -6.54
N PHE A 187 59.56 26.27 -6.58
CA PHE A 187 58.51 27.27 -6.78
C PHE A 187 57.99 27.40 -8.22
N SER A 188 56.74 27.88 -8.32
CA SER A 188 56.14 28.86 -9.26
C SER A 188 56.91 29.28 -10.52
N SER A 189 56.29 29.15 -11.70
CA SER A 189 55.54 30.21 -12.42
C SER A 189 55.06 29.71 -13.78
#